data_AF-X1D082-F1
#
_entry.id   AF-X1D082-F1
#
_cell.length_a   1.000
_cell.length_b   1.000
_cell.length_c   1.000
_cell.angle_alpha   90.00
_cell.angle_beta   90.00
_cell.angle_gamma   90.00
#
_symmetry.space_group_name_H-M   'P 1'
#
loop_
_entity.id
_entity.type
_entity.pdbx_description
1 polymer ?
#
loop_
_entity_poly.entity_id
_entity_poly.type
_entity_poly.pdbx_seq_one_letter_code
_entity_poly.pdbx_strand_id
1 'polypeptide(L)'
;DMFEDLIGGLKEEVSKLIFRVEIAKEPFLERVLVGDPQMPQPTLGRINQRGGNNNLNQVQMKIPTHKRSESKVGRNNPCPCGSGKKYKYCCGRKQ
;
A
#
# COMPACT_ATOMS: atom_id res chain seq x y z
N ASP A 1 -0.31 35.45 -34.96
CA ASP A 1 0.69 35.40 -33.88
C ASP A 1 0.90 33.96 -33.47
N MET A 2 2.14 33.47 -33.45
CA MET A 2 2.42 32.05 -33.15
C MET A 2 1.99 31.63 -31.73
N PHE A 3 1.84 32.60 -30.83
CA PHE A 3 1.32 32.37 -29.49
C PHE A 3 -0.19 32.05 -29.49
N GLU A 4 -0.98 32.72 -30.33
CA GLU A 4 -2.42 32.43 -30.45
C GLU A 4 -2.66 31.04 -31.03
N ASP A 5 -1.81 30.59 -31.96
CA ASP A 5 -1.87 29.23 -32.51
C ASP A 5 -1.55 28.17 -31.44
N LEU A 6 -0.57 28.44 -30.55
CA LEU A 6 -0.26 27.56 -29.41
C LEU A 6 -1.43 27.49 -28.42
N ILE A 7 -2.00 28.64 -28.07
CA ILE A 7 -3.16 28.72 -27.17
C ILE A 7 -4.37 28.04 -27.80
N GLY A 8 -4.54 28.16 -29.12
CA GLY A 8 -5.55 27.43 -29.89
C GLY A 8 -5.40 25.92 -29.74
N GLY A 9 -4.19 25.40 -29.95
CA GLY A 9 -3.90 23.96 -29.80
C GLY A 9 -4.15 23.44 -28.38
N LEU A 10 -3.69 24.18 -27.36
CA LEU A 10 -3.91 23.80 -25.95
C LEU A 10 -5.40 23.76 -25.58
N LYS A 11 -6.20 24.70 -26.07
CA LYS A 11 -7.65 24.73 -25.83
C LYS A 11 -8.33 23.50 -26.45
N GLU A 12 -7.93 23.12 -27.66
CA GLU A 12 -8.49 21.95 -28.33
C GLU A 12 -8.16 20.66 -27.55
N GLU A 13 -6.91 20.50 -27.11
CA GLU A 13 -6.47 19.34 -26.33
C GLU A 13 -7.22 19.19 -24.99
N VAL A 14 -7.36 20.28 -24.24
CA VAL A 14 -8.09 20.30 -22.96
C VAL A 14 -9.57 19.96 -23.18
N SER A 15 -10.20 20.52 -24.21
CA SER A 15 -11.61 20.25 -24.52
C SER A 15 -11.85 18.77 -24.82
N LYS A 16 -10.98 18.16 -25.62
CA LYS A 16 -11.04 16.74 -26.01
C LYS A 16 -10.88 15.81 -24.81
N LEU A 17 -10.07 16.19 -23.83
CA LEU A 17 -9.92 15.44 -22.59
C LEU A 17 -11.19 15.48 -21.76
N ILE A 18 -11.78 16.66 -21.55
CA ILE A 18 -13.02 16.82 -20.77
C ILE A 18 -14.16 15.97 -21.36
N PHE A 19 -14.31 15.97 -22.69
CA PHE A 19 -15.35 15.18 -23.36
C PHE A 19 -15.08 13.67 -23.41
N ARG A 20 -13.84 13.23 -23.18
CA ARG A 20 -13.46 11.80 -23.13
C ARG A 20 -13.40 11.23 -21.73
N VAL A 21 -13.44 12.07 -20.70
CA VAL A 21 -13.45 11.60 -19.31
C VAL A 21 -14.83 10.99 -19.03
N GLU A 22 -14.87 9.66 -19.02
CA GLU A 22 -15.97 8.92 -18.43
C GLU A 22 -15.90 9.13 -16.91
N ILE A 23 -16.84 9.90 -16.38
CA ILE A 23 -17.00 10.07 -14.94
C ILE A 23 -17.50 8.74 -14.39
N ALA A 24 -16.58 7.91 -13.89
CA ALA A 24 -16.92 6.75 -13.09
C ALA A 24 -17.64 7.23 -11.83
N LYS A 25 -18.98 7.21 -11.86
CA LYS A 25 -19.79 7.32 -10.65
C LYS A 25 -19.56 6.03 -9.88
N GLU A 26 -18.75 6.08 -8.81
CA GLU A 26 -18.74 4.98 -7.86
C GLU A 26 -20.19 4.82 -7.37
N PRO A 27 -20.83 3.64 -7.56
CA PRO A 27 -22.14 3.42 -6.98
C PRO A 27 -21.95 3.49 -5.47
N PHE A 28 -22.53 4.52 -4.87
CA PHE A 28 -22.72 4.62 -3.43
C PHE A 28 -23.36 3.30 -2.99
N LEU A 29 -22.58 2.45 -2.33
CA LEU A 29 -23.05 1.22 -1.71
C LEU A 29 -24.05 1.63 -0.63
N GLU A 30 -25.31 1.76 -1.02
CA GLU A 30 -26.46 1.81 -0.15
C GLU A 30 -26.40 0.51 0.67
N ARG A 31 -25.86 0.60 1.89
CA ARG A 31 -25.85 -0.50 2.84
C ARG A 31 -27.28 -0.77 3.26
N VAL A 32 -27.97 -1.56 2.45
CA VAL A 32 -29.22 -2.21 2.81
C VAL A 32 -28.89 -3.19 3.94
N LEU A 33 -29.23 -2.77 5.16
CA LEU A 33 -29.27 -3.57 6.37
C LEU A 33 -30.20 -4.76 6.15
N VAL A 34 -29.67 -5.90 5.73
CA VAL A 34 -30.38 -7.19 5.80
C VAL A 34 -29.45 -8.17 6.50
N GLY A 35 -30.06 -8.88 7.46
CA GLY A 35 -29.43 -9.57 8.57
C GLY A 35 -28.50 -10.73 8.23
N ASP A 36 -27.85 -11.18 9.30
CA ASP A 36 -26.77 -12.16 9.38
C ASP A 36 -26.88 -13.40 8.48
N PRO A 37 -25.72 -13.82 7.95
CA PRO A 37 -25.35 -15.23 7.92
C PRO A 37 -24.12 -15.46 8.82
N GLN A 38 -24.28 -16.31 9.84
CA GLN A 38 -23.18 -16.82 10.66
C GLN A 38 -22.05 -17.38 9.77
N MET A 39 -20.85 -16.83 9.90
CA MET A 39 -19.67 -17.33 9.20
C MET A 39 -19.08 -18.51 10.00
N PRO A 40 -18.77 -19.67 9.36
CA PRO A 40 -18.15 -20.78 10.07
C PRO A 40 -16.71 -20.41 10.48
N GLN A 41 -16.38 -20.64 11.75
CA GLN A 41 -15.04 -20.43 12.31
C GLN A 41 -14.04 -21.44 11.70
N PRO A 42 -12.91 -21.01 11.14
CA PRO A 42 -11.86 -21.93 10.70
C PRO A 42 -11.15 -22.53 11.94
N THR A 43 -11.32 -23.83 12.14
CA THR A 43 -10.57 -24.61 13.13
C THR A 43 -9.08 -24.59 12.78
N LEU A 44 -8.27 -24.03 13.69
CA LEU A 44 -6.82 -23.93 13.60
C LEU A 44 -6.19 -25.35 13.62
N GLY A 45 -5.93 -25.89 12.44
CA GLY A 45 -5.26 -27.17 12.23
C GLY A 45 -3.77 -27.09 12.59
N ARG A 46 -3.44 -27.69 13.74
CA ARG A 46 -2.11 -28.14 14.23
C ARG A 46 -0.99 -28.22 13.17
N ILE A 47 0.09 -27.49 13.40
CA ILE A 47 1.40 -27.65 12.73
C ILE A 47 2.09 -28.89 13.33
N ASN A 48 2.20 -29.97 12.55
CA ASN A 48 3.14 -31.06 12.82
C ASN A 48 4.39 -30.85 11.96
N GLN A 49 5.53 -30.64 12.62
CA GLN A 49 6.86 -30.57 12.02
C GLN A 49 7.26 -31.94 11.44
N ARG A 50 7.62 -32.00 10.16
CA ARG A 50 8.55 -33.01 9.61
C ARG A 50 9.36 -32.39 8.47
N GLY A 51 10.68 -32.47 8.61
CA GLY A 51 11.66 -31.86 7.71
C GLY A 51 11.86 -32.60 6.39
N GLY A 52 12.50 -31.90 5.45
CA GLY A 52 13.00 -32.41 4.17
C GLY A 52 14.17 -31.53 3.70
N ASN A 53 15.30 -32.18 3.45
CA ASN A 53 16.62 -31.60 3.21
C ASN A 53 16.71 -30.82 1.89
N ASN A 54 17.25 -29.60 1.92
CA ASN A 54 17.62 -28.84 0.72
C ASN A 54 19.14 -28.81 0.56
N ASN A 55 19.69 -29.77 -0.19
CA ASN A 55 21.01 -29.61 -0.80
C ASN A 55 20.84 -28.85 -2.12
N LEU A 56 20.89 -27.53 -2.04
CA LEU A 56 21.12 -26.67 -3.20
C LEU A 56 22.30 -25.78 -2.84
N ASN A 57 23.47 -26.25 -3.27
CA ASN A 57 24.73 -25.53 -3.22
C ASN A 57 24.63 -24.32 -4.16
N GLN A 58 24.00 -23.25 -3.70
CA GLN A 58 24.02 -21.96 -4.37
C GLN A 58 25.16 -21.14 -3.77
N VAL A 59 26.20 -20.96 -4.58
CA VAL A 59 27.33 -20.05 -4.32
C VAL A 59 26.77 -18.64 -4.15
N GLN A 60 26.49 -18.26 -2.91
CA GLN A 60 26.03 -16.93 -2.55
C GLN A 60 27.25 -15.99 -2.54
N MET A 61 27.48 -15.28 -3.65
CA MET A 61 28.37 -14.12 -3.67
C MET A 61 27.84 -13.10 -2.65
N LYS A 62 28.45 -13.07 -1.45
CA LYS A 62 28.07 -12.16 -0.38
C LYS A 62 28.52 -10.74 -0.73
N ILE A 63 27.63 -10.00 -1.38
CA ILE A 63 27.76 -8.55 -1.48
C ILE A 63 27.62 -8.00 -0.04
N PRO A 64 28.58 -7.21 0.48
CA PRO A 64 28.49 -6.63 1.81
C PRO A 64 27.33 -5.63 1.84
N THR A 65 26.16 -6.10 2.26
CA THR A 65 25.00 -5.25 2.49
C THR A 65 25.19 -4.57 3.84
N HIS A 66 25.23 -3.24 3.85
CA HIS A 66 25.28 -2.47 5.10
C HIS A 66 24.01 -2.73 5.91
N LYS A 67 24.10 -3.59 6.94
CA LYS A 67 23.02 -3.83 7.88
C LYS A 67 22.98 -2.67 8.88
N ARG A 68 21.82 -2.04 9.03
CA ARG A 68 21.61 -1.06 10.10
C ARG A 68 21.81 -1.78 11.44
N SER A 69 22.60 -1.19 12.33
CA SER A 69 22.82 -1.67 13.70
C SER A 69 21.55 -1.62 14.55
N GLU A 70 20.67 -0.66 14.25
CA GLU A 70 19.42 -0.41 14.98
C GLU A 70 18.21 -1.09 14.34
N SER A 71 17.29 -1.54 15.19
CA SER A 71 15.99 -2.08 14.78
C SER A 71 15.11 -1.01 14.12
N LYS A 72 14.44 -1.37 13.01
CA LYS A 72 13.46 -0.49 12.36
C LYS A 72 12.22 -0.35 13.24
N VAL A 73 11.85 0.88 13.61
CA VAL A 73 10.61 1.15 14.34
C VAL A 73 9.41 0.89 13.43
N GLY A 74 8.52 -0.01 13.83
CA GLY A 74 7.28 -0.29 13.11
C GLY A 74 6.30 0.87 13.16
N ARG A 75 5.54 1.10 12.07
CA ARG A 75 4.61 2.22 11.91
C ARG A 75 3.57 2.35 13.05
N ASN A 76 3.16 1.23 13.66
CA ASN A 76 2.17 1.21 14.76
C ASN A 76 2.79 1.14 16.16
N ASN A 77 4.11 0.98 16.31
CA ASN A 77 4.77 0.88 17.62
C ASN A 77 4.72 2.23 18.37
N PRO A 78 4.87 2.24 19.70
CA PRO A 78 5.07 3.47 20.47
C PRO A 78 6.19 4.33 19.87
N CYS A 79 5.99 5.64 19.81
CA CYS A 79 7.00 6.56 19.33
C CYS A 79 8.21 6.58 20.28
N PRO A 80 9.46 6.42 19.79
CA PRO A 80 10.66 6.51 20.63
C PRO A 80 10.89 7.92 21.19
N CYS A 81 10.14 8.92 20.71
CA CYS A 81 10.16 10.29 21.18
C CYS A 81 9.44 10.54 22.52
N GLY A 82 8.89 9.50 23.16
CA GLY A 82 8.23 9.61 24.46
C GLY A 82 6.84 10.25 24.44
N SER A 83 6.25 10.49 23.25
CA SER A 83 4.98 11.21 23.11
C SER A 83 3.73 10.40 23.50
N GLY A 84 3.87 9.11 23.82
CA GLY A 84 2.76 8.18 24.06
C GLY A 84 1.92 7.84 22.82
N LYS A 85 2.22 8.41 21.65
CA LYS A 85 1.50 8.18 20.39
C LYS A 85 2.16 7.07 19.57
N LYS A 86 1.39 6.38 18.71
CA LYS A 86 1.95 5.44 17.72
C LYS A 86 2.87 6.19 16.73
N TYR A 87 3.94 5.56 16.27
CA TYR A 87 4.96 6.18 15.40
C TYR A 87 4.36 6.91 14.19
N LYS A 88 3.35 6.32 13.52
CA LYS A 88 2.62 6.92 12.38
C LYS A 88 1.89 8.22 12.68
N TYR A 89 1.55 8.47 13.94
CA TYR A 89 0.86 9.68 14.38
C TYR A 89 1.82 10.69 15.01
N CYS A 90 3.13 10.39 15.05
CA CYS A 90 4.15 11.24 15.65
C CYS A 90 5.34 11.44 14.69
N CYS A 91 6.52 10.88 14.97
CA CYS A 91 7.72 11.06 14.13
C CYS A 91 7.57 10.50 12.71
N GLY A 92 6.74 9.47 12.51
CA GLY A 92 6.45 8.88 11.22
C GLY A 92 5.26 9.50 10.48
N ARG A 93 4.74 10.66 10.92
CA ARG A 93 3.55 11.30 10.31
C ARG A 93 3.81 11.85 8.91
N LYS A 94 5.08 12.17 8.59
CA LYS A 94 5.52 12.69 7.28
C LYS A 94 6.31 11.65 6.46
N GLN A 95 6.33 10.39 6.90
CA GLN A 95 6.98 9.27 6.20
C GLN A 95 5.96 8.42 5.45
#